data_AF-A0A2V7Y4G7-F1
#
_entry.id   AF-A0A2V7Y4G7-F1
#
_cell.length_a   1.000
_cell.length_b   1.000
_cell.length_c   1.000
_cell.angle_alpha   90.00
_cell.angle_beta   90.00
_cell.angle_gamma   90.00
#
_symmetry.space_group_name_H-M   'P 1'
#
loop_
_entity.id
_entity.type
_entity.pdbx_description
1 polymer ?
#
loop_
_entity_poly.entity_id
_entity_poly.type
_entity_poly.pdbx_seq_one_letter_code
_entity_poly.pdbx_strand_id
1 'polypeptide(L)'
;MDERYCTNCRALIPRGARVCPECGTYAGDVFDGKLPKQRRKSSGSAWIIMLLLIAAGGGAYWYWSQKPKLPRADTGPVRVVGDRPGGGVRQAEAAMALRRYFAAQEHPIKSECLALIRKGDRDGQYVFDAVNSCDRTRLGRWKVDAKTKKVSR
;
A
#
# COMPACT_ATOMS: atom_id res chain seq x y z
N MET A 1 -14.54 -47.82 37.78
CA MET A 1 -13.35 -47.55 38.61
C MET A 1 -12.18 -47.42 37.64
N ASP A 2 -11.46 -46.30 37.63
CA ASP A 2 -10.46 -46.03 36.58
C ASP A 2 -9.09 -46.62 36.98
N GLU A 3 -8.69 -47.68 36.29
CA GLU A 3 -7.35 -48.27 36.39
C GLU A 3 -6.38 -47.46 35.51
N ARG A 4 -5.18 -47.18 36.03
CA ARG A 4 -4.13 -46.41 35.33
C ARG A 4 -2.87 -47.25 35.23
N TYR A 5 -2.24 -47.26 34.06
CA TYR A 5 -1.02 -48.04 33.81
C TYR A 5 0.16 -47.11 33.50
N CYS A 6 1.35 -47.49 33.97
CA CYS A 6 2.57 -46.74 33.71
C CYS A 6 3.00 -46.89 32.24
N THR A 7 3.30 -45.79 31.57
CA THR A 7 3.77 -45.81 30.17
C THR A 7 5.18 -46.40 30.02
N ASN A 8 5.99 -46.35 31.09
CA ASN A 8 7.35 -46.87 31.11
C ASN A 8 7.41 -48.39 31.39
N CYS A 9 6.78 -48.87 32.48
CA CYS A 9 6.89 -50.27 32.92
C CYS A 9 5.57 -51.06 32.85
N ARG A 10 4.47 -50.44 32.42
CA ARG A 10 3.11 -51.05 32.34
C ARG A 10 2.53 -51.56 33.66
N ALA A 11 3.18 -51.30 34.80
CA ALA A 11 2.63 -51.62 36.10
C ALA A 11 1.35 -50.80 36.40
N LEU A 12 0.44 -51.39 37.17
CA LEU A 12 -0.77 -50.72 37.67
C LEU A 12 -0.37 -49.61 38.66
N ILE A 13 -0.81 -48.39 38.41
CA ILE A 13 -0.55 -47.24 39.28
C ILE A 13 -1.70 -47.09 40.28
N PRO A 14 -1.43 -47.16 41.61
CA PRO A 14 -2.47 -46.97 42.62
C PRO A 14 -3.10 -45.58 42.55
N ARG A 15 -4.33 -45.45 43.06
CA ARG A 15 -5.06 -44.17 43.03
C ARG A 15 -4.30 -43.11 43.81
N GLY A 16 -4.20 -41.91 43.24
CA GLY A 16 -3.53 -40.76 43.89
C GLY A 16 -2.01 -40.74 43.79
N ALA A 17 -1.35 -41.83 43.37
CA ALA A 17 0.08 -41.82 43.10
C ALA A 17 0.39 -40.93 41.88
N ARG A 18 1.35 -40.00 42.07
CA ARG A 18 1.91 -39.15 41.01
C ARG A 18 3.16 -39.76 40.36
N VAL A 19 3.77 -40.73 41.02
CA VAL A 19 4.99 -41.42 40.60
C VAL A 19 4.74 -42.92 40.63
N CYS A 20 5.22 -43.65 39.63
CA CYS A 20 5.12 -45.11 39.61
C CYS A 20 5.98 -45.72 40.72
N PRO A 21 5.42 -46.57 41.61
CA PRO A 21 6.20 -47.19 42.68
C PRO A 21 7.24 -48.20 42.16
N GLU A 22 7.02 -48.78 40.98
CA GLU A 22 7.89 -49.81 40.41
C GLU A 22 9.11 -49.22 39.70
N CYS A 23 8.96 -48.14 38.94
CA CYS A 23 10.02 -47.60 38.09
C CYS A 23 10.39 -46.13 38.39
N GLY A 24 9.70 -45.48 39.33
CA GLY A 24 10.02 -44.12 39.77
C GLY A 24 9.70 -43.01 38.76
N THR A 25 9.09 -43.31 37.62
CA THR A 25 8.74 -42.28 36.62
C THR A 25 7.46 -41.53 36.98
N TYR A 26 7.41 -40.26 36.60
CA TYR A 26 6.23 -39.42 36.82
C TYR A 26 5.07 -39.90 35.94
N ALA A 27 3.88 -40.02 36.52
CA ALA A 27 2.67 -40.50 35.85
C ALA A 27 1.96 -39.37 35.07
N GLY A 28 2.73 -38.56 34.31
CA GLY A 28 2.20 -37.39 33.59
C GLY A 28 1.64 -37.71 32.21
N ASP A 29 1.93 -38.91 31.72
CA ASP A 29 1.71 -39.38 30.36
C ASP A 29 1.00 -40.74 30.37
N VAL A 30 0.06 -40.91 31.31
CA VAL A 30 -0.77 -42.12 31.48
C VAL A 30 -1.54 -42.41 30.19
N PHE A 31 -1.41 -43.64 29.67
CA PHE A 31 -2.31 -44.17 28.66
C PHE A 31 -3.52 -44.81 29.36
N ASP A 32 -4.51 -44.02 29.73
CA ASP A 32 -5.79 -44.50 30.28
C ASP A 32 -6.80 -44.90 29.18
N GLY A 33 -6.36 -44.99 27.92
CA GLY A 33 -7.15 -45.44 26.77
C GLY A 33 -8.33 -44.53 26.41
N LYS A 34 -8.54 -43.45 27.17
CA LYS A 34 -9.58 -42.46 26.94
C LYS A 34 -9.02 -41.34 26.08
N LEU A 35 -9.66 -41.06 24.94
CA LEU A 35 -9.34 -39.86 24.17
C LEU A 35 -9.55 -38.62 25.07
N PRO A 36 -8.63 -37.64 25.07
CA PRO A 36 -8.82 -36.41 25.82
C PRO A 36 -10.10 -35.74 25.34
N LYS A 37 -11.04 -35.52 26.27
CA LYS A 37 -12.34 -34.89 25.99
C LYS A 37 -12.06 -33.48 25.43
N GLN A 38 -12.19 -33.31 24.12
CA GLN A 38 -12.03 -32.00 23.49
C GLN A 38 -13.01 -31.02 24.13
N ARG A 39 -12.47 -30.04 24.86
CA ARG A 39 -13.24 -28.95 25.44
C ARG A 39 -13.83 -28.16 24.25
N ARG A 40 -15.11 -28.35 23.94
CA ARG A 40 -15.84 -27.51 22.97
C ARG A 40 -15.71 -26.06 23.45
N LYS A 41 -14.82 -25.29 22.81
CA LYS A 41 -14.62 -23.88 23.11
C LYS A 41 -15.88 -23.15 22.63
N SER A 42 -16.68 -22.70 23.59
CA SER A 42 -17.93 -21.95 23.39
C SER A 42 -17.76 -20.90 22.30
N SER A 43 -18.55 -21.01 21.23
CA SER A 43 -18.48 -20.13 20.04
C SER A 43 -18.97 -18.71 20.29
N GLY A 44 -19.41 -18.38 21.51
CA GLY A 44 -19.89 -17.05 21.88
C GLY A 44 -18.80 -15.97 21.81
N SER A 45 -17.53 -16.31 22.06
CA SER A 45 -16.44 -15.31 22.02
C SER A 45 -16.04 -14.92 20.60
N ALA A 46 -16.32 -15.75 19.59
CA ALA A 46 -15.93 -15.49 18.22
C ALA A 46 -16.73 -14.33 17.60
N TRP A 47 -18.03 -14.24 17.94
CA TRP A 47 -18.91 -13.18 17.45
C TRP A 47 -18.55 -11.80 18.00
N ILE A 48 -18.10 -11.73 19.26
CA ILE A 48 -17.65 -10.46 19.87
C ILE A 48 -16.40 -9.94 19.16
N ILE A 49 -15.44 -10.82 18.86
CA ILE A 49 -14.23 -10.44 18.12
C ILE A 49 -14.59 -9.97 16.70
N MET A 50 -15.52 -10.65 16.04
CA MET A 50 -15.98 -10.25 14.71
C MET A 50 -16.61 -8.85 14.70
N LEU A 51 -17.49 -8.56 15.66
CA LEU A 51 -18.12 -7.23 15.78
C LEU A 51 -17.09 -6.13 16.06
N LEU A 52 -16.09 -6.40 16.90
CA LEU A 52 -15.00 -5.44 17.17
C LEU A 52 -14.18 -5.14 15.91
N LEU A 53 -13.90 -6.14 15.07
CA LEU A 53 -13.17 -5.93 13.81
C LEU A 53 -13.97 -5.11 12.80
N ILE A 54 -15.28 -5.35 12.69
CA ILE A 54 -16.16 -4.57 11.81
C ILE A 54 -16.26 -3.11 12.29
N ALA A 55 -16.42 -2.88 13.60
CA ALA A 55 -16.46 -1.55 14.17
C ALA A 55 -15.13 -0.79 13.97
N ALA A 56 -13.99 -1.45 14.19
CA ALA A 56 -12.67 -0.88 13.94
C ALA A 56 -12.43 -0.55 12.45
N GLY A 57 -12.83 -1.45 11.54
CA GLY A 57 -12.73 -1.23 10.10
C GLY A 57 -13.61 -0.08 9.61
N GLY A 58 -14.86 -0.01 10.08
CA GLY A 58 -15.77 1.08 9.76
C GLY A 58 -15.27 2.45 10.26
N GLY A 59 -14.75 2.51 11.48
CA GLY A 59 -14.16 3.73 12.04
C GLY A 59 -12.93 4.22 11.27
N ALA A 60 -12.03 3.30 10.89
CA ALA A 60 -10.85 3.63 10.08
C ALA A 60 -11.23 4.15 8.69
N TYR A 61 -12.20 3.51 8.02
CA TYR A 61 -12.69 3.95 6.71
C TYR A 61 -13.33 5.34 6.76
N TRP A 62 -14.18 5.60 7.76
CA TRP A 62 -14.83 6.89 7.95
C TRP A 62 -13.81 8.00 8.28
N TYR A 63 -12.81 7.70 9.12
CA TYR A 63 -11.74 8.64 9.43
C TYR A 63 -10.87 8.99 8.20
N TRP A 64 -10.61 8.00 7.32
CA TRP A 64 -9.88 8.24 6.08
C TRP A 64 -10.69 9.01 5.04
N SER A 65 -12.00 8.74 4.94
CA SER A 65 -12.87 9.46 3.98
C SER A 65 -13.10 10.92 4.36
N GLN A 66 -12.89 11.28 5.63
CA GLN A 66 -12.95 12.66 6.11
C GLN A 66 -11.68 13.48 5.92
N LYS A 67 -10.56 12.86 5.49
CA LYS A 67 -9.37 13.65 5.20
C LYS A 67 -9.69 14.63 4.07
N PRO A 68 -9.66 15.96 4.31
CA PRO A 68 -9.89 16.91 3.24
C PRO A 68 -8.83 16.64 2.17
N LYS A 69 -9.27 16.46 0.92
CA LYS A 69 -8.34 16.50 -0.22
C LYS A 69 -7.59 17.81 -0.06
N LEU A 70 -6.27 17.79 0.14
CA LEU A 70 -5.50 19.02 0.31
C LEU A 70 -5.92 19.94 -0.85
N PRO A 71 -6.38 21.18 -0.58
CA PRO A 71 -6.68 22.10 -1.65
C PRO A 71 -5.44 22.18 -2.50
N ARG A 72 -5.56 21.74 -3.76
CA ARG A 72 -4.51 21.90 -4.74
C ARG A 72 -4.30 23.41 -4.79
N ALA A 73 -3.16 23.89 -4.30
CA ALA A 73 -2.90 25.31 -4.25
C ALA A 73 -3.17 25.86 -5.66
N ASP A 74 -4.19 26.72 -5.79
CA ASP A 74 -4.42 27.49 -6.99
C ASP A 74 -3.24 28.44 -7.09
N THR A 75 -2.14 27.92 -7.64
CA THR A 75 -1.09 28.76 -8.17
C THR A 75 -1.76 29.48 -9.31
N GLY A 76 -2.10 30.76 -9.11
CA GLY A 76 -2.56 31.63 -10.17
C GLY A 76 -1.62 31.57 -11.40
N PRO A 77 -1.89 32.34 -12.47
CA PRO A 77 -1.19 32.18 -13.75
C PRO A 77 0.32 32.06 -13.55
N VAL A 78 0.89 30.94 -14.00
CA VAL A 78 2.30 30.57 -13.77
C VAL A 78 3.20 31.69 -14.28
N ARG A 79 3.75 32.48 -13.35
CA ARG A 79 4.76 33.51 -13.62
C ARG A 79 6.12 32.83 -13.57
N VAL A 80 6.80 32.76 -14.69
CA VAL A 80 8.17 32.24 -14.75
C VAL A 80 9.09 33.30 -14.14
N VAL A 81 9.60 33.04 -12.94
CA VAL A 81 10.61 33.89 -12.29
C VAL A 81 11.94 33.65 -12.99
N GLY A 82 12.45 34.67 -13.69
CA GLY A 82 13.65 34.58 -14.51
C GLY A 82 14.96 34.48 -13.72
N ASP A 83 14.97 34.95 -12.48
CA ASP A 83 16.24 35.25 -11.78
C ASP A 83 16.68 34.17 -10.79
N ARG A 84 16.16 32.94 -10.89
CA ARG A 84 16.57 31.85 -9.97
C ARG A 84 17.86 31.19 -10.47
N PRO A 85 19.00 31.36 -9.77
CA PRO A 85 20.23 30.66 -10.12
C PRO A 85 20.01 29.14 -10.01
N GLY A 86 20.38 28.42 -11.06
CA GLY A 86 20.28 26.95 -11.14
C GLY A 86 19.04 26.39 -11.85
N GLY A 87 18.06 27.22 -12.25
CA GLY A 87 16.91 26.80 -13.06
C GLY A 87 16.90 27.54 -14.39
N GLY A 88 17.26 26.89 -15.49
CA GLY A 88 17.33 27.56 -16.79
C GLY A 88 15.95 28.08 -17.23
N VAL A 89 15.77 29.40 -17.29
CA VAL A 89 14.58 30.10 -17.79
C VAL A 89 14.05 29.49 -19.10
N ARG A 90 14.98 29.06 -19.96
CA ARG A 90 14.73 28.39 -21.24
C ARG A 90 13.94 27.08 -21.12
N GLN A 91 14.09 26.35 -20.01
CA GLN A 91 13.37 25.10 -19.76
C GLN A 91 11.88 25.37 -19.44
N ALA A 92 11.62 26.37 -18.60
CA ALA A 92 10.24 26.76 -18.26
C ALA A 92 9.52 27.28 -19.51
N GLU A 93 10.21 28.06 -20.35
CA GLU A 93 9.69 28.51 -21.65
C GLU A 93 9.38 27.35 -22.59
N ALA A 94 10.26 26.35 -22.67
CA ALA A 94 10.05 25.17 -23.51
C ALA A 94 8.84 24.34 -23.04
N ALA A 95 8.69 24.15 -21.72
CA ALA A 95 7.52 23.46 -21.17
C ALA A 95 6.22 24.24 -21.46
N MET A 96 6.24 25.57 -21.39
CA MET A 96 5.08 26.41 -21.71
C MET A 96 4.73 26.37 -23.20
N ALA A 97 5.72 26.35 -24.09
CA ALA A 97 5.51 26.19 -25.53
C ALA A 97 4.77 24.88 -25.85
N LEU A 98 5.19 23.77 -25.22
CA LEU A 98 4.54 22.48 -25.37
C LEU A 98 3.11 22.47 -24.82
N ARG A 99 2.86 23.12 -23.67
CA ARG A 99 1.49 23.25 -23.12
C ARG A 99 0.57 24.02 -24.07
N ARG A 100 1.05 25.12 -24.67
CA ARG A 100 0.29 25.89 -25.66
C ARG A 100 -0.02 25.07 -26.90
N TYR A 101 0.93 24.25 -27.36
CA TYR A 101 0.72 23.35 -28.48
C TYR A 101 -0.42 22.34 -28.24
N PHE A 102 -0.50 21.75 -27.04
CA PHE A 102 -1.62 20.85 -26.69
C PHE A 102 -2.95 21.58 -26.44
N ALA A 103 -2.91 22.82 -26.01
CA ALA A 103 -4.11 23.64 -25.85
C ALA A 103 -4.69 24.13 -27.18
N ALA A 104 -3.87 24.25 -28.22
CA ALA A 104 -4.26 24.72 -29.55
C ALA A 104 -4.61 23.57 -30.54
N GLN A 105 -4.54 22.31 -30.10
CA GLN A 105 -4.92 21.15 -30.91
C GLN A 105 -6.43 20.98 -31.00
N GLU A 106 -6.87 20.20 -31.98
CA GLU A 106 -8.30 19.88 -32.24
C GLU A 106 -8.99 19.24 -31.04
N HIS A 107 -8.24 18.50 -30.22
CA HIS A 107 -8.68 17.98 -28.92
C HIS A 107 -7.86 18.66 -27.80
N PRO A 108 -8.31 19.82 -27.29
CA PRO A 108 -7.53 20.61 -26.36
C PRO A 108 -7.43 19.91 -25.00
N ILE A 109 -6.21 19.66 -24.55
CA ILE A 109 -5.95 19.08 -23.23
C ILE A 109 -5.84 20.23 -22.22
N LYS A 110 -6.69 20.21 -21.20
CA LYS A 110 -6.63 21.19 -20.12
C LYS A 110 -5.27 21.16 -19.45
N SER A 111 -4.76 22.34 -19.07
CA SER A 111 -3.45 22.49 -18.42
C SER A 111 -3.33 21.67 -17.13
N GLU A 112 -4.44 21.50 -16.39
CA GLU A 112 -4.54 20.68 -15.18
C GLU A 112 -4.36 19.17 -15.44
N CYS A 113 -4.71 18.71 -16.64
CA CYS A 113 -4.61 17.31 -17.05
C CYS A 113 -3.24 16.99 -17.68
N LEU A 114 -2.48 18.00 -18.12
CA LEU A 114 -1.24 17.80 -18.87
C LEU A 114 -0.01 17.74 -17.95
N ALA A 115 0.53 16.53 -17.78
CA ALA A 115 1.79 16.30 -17.08
C ALA A 115 2.95 16.21 -18.08
N LEU A 116 3.96 17.06 -17.90
CA LEU A 116 5.20 17.07 -18.70
C LEU A 116 6.38 16.65 -17.83
N ILE A 117 7.05 15.56 -18.21
CA ILE A 117 8.18 15.00 -17.47
C ILE A 117 9.44 15.22 -18.31
N ARG A 118 10.38 16.04 -17.82
CA ARG A 118 11.66 16.26 -18.50
C ARG A 118 12.46 14.94 -18.52
N LYS A 119 12.94 14.55 -19.70
CA LYS A 119 13.87 13.43 -19.87
C LYS A 119 15.32 13.87 -20.03
N GLY A 120 15.53 15.12 -20.41
CA GLY A 120 16.85 15.73 -20.54
C GLY A 120 16.83 16.79 -21.63
N ASP A 121 18.00 17.13 -22.11
CA ASP A 121 18.23 17.95 -23.28
C ASP A 121 19.30 17.28 -24.15
N ARG A 122 19.12 17.39 -25.46
CA ARG A 122 20.10 16.95 -26.46
C ARG A 122 20.14 17.99 -27.57
N ASP A 123 21.34 18.42 -27.96
CA ASP A 123 21.57 19.29 -29.12
C ASP A 123 20.74 20.59 -29.09
N GLY A 124 20.55 21.19 -27.91
CA GLY A 124 19.75 22.40 -27.74
C GLY A 124 18.23 22.19 -27.81
N GLN A 125 17.76 20.93 -27.78
CA GLN A 125 16.35 20.58 -27.70
C GLN A 125 16.03 19.97 -26.33
N TYR A 126 14.97 20.46 -25.70
CA TYR A 126 14.42 19.90 -24.48
C TYR A 126 13.52 18.72 -24.79
N VAL A 127 13.76 17.59 -24.13
CA VAL A 127 12.98 16.37 -24.31
C VAL A 127 12.01 16.20 -23.15
N PHE A 128 10.73 16.06 -23.46
CA PHE A 128 9.65 15.84 -22.50
C PHE A 128 8.88 14.57 -22.86
N ASP A 129 8.52 13.77 -21.85
CA ASP A 129 7.45 12.79 -22.00
C ASP A 129 6.14 13.46 -21.53
N ALA A 130 5.13 13.45 -22.39
CA ALA A 130 3.83 14.05 -22.14
C ALA A 130 2.79 12.98 -21.81
N VAL A 131 1.99 13.23 -20.77
CA VAL A 131 0.93 12.33 -20.31
C VAL A 131 -0.31 13.15 -20.02
N ASN A 132 -1.46 12.66 -20.48
CA ASN A 132 -2.76 13.14 -20.03
C ASN A 132 -3.12 12.39 -18.74
N SER A 133 -3.03 13.09 -17.61
CA SER A 133 -3.30 12.55 -16.27
C SER A 133 -4.79 12.28 -16.03
N CYS A 134 -5.69 13.00 -16.70
CA CYS A 134 -7.13 12.83 -16.54
C CYS A 134 -7.60 11.52 -17.20
N ASP A 135 -7.11 11.26 -18.41
CA ASP A 135 -7.47 10.05 -19.16
C ASP A 135 -6.49 8.89 -18.95
N ARG A 136 -5.43 9.13 -18.16
CA ARG A 136 -4.30 8.20 -17.94
C ARG A 136 -3.63 7.72 -19.24
N THR A 137 -3.68 8.55 -20.28
CA THR A 137 -3.15 8.24 -21.62
C THR A 137 -1.76 8.84 -21.82
N ARG A 138 -0.83 8.05 -22.36
CA ARG A 138 0.51 8.54 -22.74
C ARG A 138 0.43 9.23 -24.09
N LEU A 139 0.82 10.50 -24.14
CA LEU A 139 0.87 11.32 -25.37
C LEU A 139 2.21 11.14 -26.11
N GLY A 140 3.17 10.46 -25.49
CA GLY A 140 4.46 10.12 -26.06
C GLY A 140 5.57 11.10 -25.71
N ARG A 141 6.69 10.96 -26.42
CA ARG A 141 7.86 11.82 -26.27
C ARG A 141 7.77 13.00 -27.24
N TRP A 142 8.18 14.16 -26.76
CA TRP A 142 8.14 15.43 -27.47
C TRP A 142 9.44 16.18 -27.26
N LYS A 143 9.89 16.87 -28.31
CA LYS A 143 11.07 17.71 -28.32
C LYS A 143 10.65 19.16 -28.52
N VAL A 144 11.30 20.06 -27.81
CA VAL A 144 11.08 21.50 -27.92
C VAL A 144 12.42 22.18 -28.11
N ASP A 145 12.57 22.87 -29.23
CA ASP A 145 13.79 23.61 -29.53
C ASP A 145 13.95 24.82 -28.59
N ALA A 146 15.13 24.96 -27.97
CA ALA A 146 15.36 25.96 -26.93
C ALA A 146 15.41 27.41 -27.47
N LYS A 147 15.64 27.62 -28.77
CA LYS A 147 15.73 28.96 -29.38
C LYS A 147 14.42 29.34 -30.06
N THR A 148 13.89 28.44 -30.87
CA THR A 148 12.73 28.69 -31.74
C THR A 148 11.41 28.33 -31.08
N LYS A 149 11.43 27.60 -29.95
CA LYS A 149 10.24 27.11 -29.23
C LYS A 149 9.36 26.19 -30.09
N LYS A 150 9.91 25.68 -31.21
CA LYS A 150 9.22 24.76 -32.11
C LYS A 150 9.07 23.41 -31.43
N VAL A 151 7.87 22.85 -31.52
CA VAL A 151 7.51 21.54 -30.95
C VAL A 151 7.59 20.48 -32.05
N SER A 152 8.23 19.36 -31.75
CA SER A 152 8.29 18.16 -32.60
C SER A 152 8.16 16.90 -31.75
N ARG A 153 7.88 15.76 -32.38
CA ARG A 153 7.74 14.46 -31.72
C ARG A 153 9.01 13.63 -31.87
#